data_AF-A0A6L8GBD2-F1
#
_entry.id   AF-A0A6L8GBD2-F1
#
_cell.length_a   1.000
_cell.length_b   1.000
_cell.length_c   1.000
_cell.angle_alpha   90.00
_cell.angle_beta   90.00
_cell.angle_gamma   90.00
#
_symmetry.space_group_name_H-M   'P 1'
#
loop_
_entity.id
_entity.type
_entity.pdbx_description
1 polymer ?
#
loop_
_entity_poly.entity_id
_entity_poly.type
_entity_poly.pdbx_seq_one_letter_code
_entity_poly.pdbx_strand_id
1 'polypeptide(L)' 'MSSTADRIKEIMDDNLDVGREPDLDAKLVDSGVSSVDCVSFFKLVNEEFGLGLAAEECRQFETLRDLVNFIDARG' A
#
# COMPACT_ATOMS: atom_id res chain seq x y z
N MET A 1 4.44 18.42 5.33
CA MET A 1 3.78 17.43 6.22
C MET A 1 3.63 16.21 5.34
N SER A 2 4.44 15.18 5.56
CA SER A 2 4.34 13.96 4.72
C SER A 2 3.06 13.25 5.13
N SER A 3 2.12 13.15 4.20
CA SER A 3 0.88 12.42 4.44
C SER A 3 1.15 10.92 4.41
N THR A 4 0.29 10.12 5.02
CA THR A 4 0.36 8.64 4.94
C THR A 4 0.54 8.14 3.49
N ALA A 5 -0.10 8.82 2.53
CA ALA A 5 0.06 8.57 1.11
C ALA A 5 1.50 8.74 0.59
N ASP A 6 2.23 9.79 1.02
CA ASP A 6 3.63 9.99 0.62
C ASP A 6 4.51 8.83 1.12
N ARG A 7 4.29 8.39 2.36
CA ARG A 7 5.06 7.28 2.93
C ARG A 7 4.77 5.96 2.24
N ILE A 8 3.49 5.68 1.95
CA ILE A 8 3.10 4.50 1.17
C ILE A 8 3.74 4.54 -0.22
N LYS A 9 3.78 5.70 -0.87
CA LYS A 9 4.45 5.88 -2.17
C LYS A 9 5.95 5.61 -2.07
N GLU A 10 6.64 6.11 -1.04
CA GLU A 10 8.07 5.83 -0.81
C GLU A 10 8.33 4.34 -0.60
N ILE A 11 7.58 3.67 0.29
CA ILE A 11 7.73 2.22 0.51
C ILE A 11 7.49 1.47 -0.80
N MET A 12 6.53 1.93 -1.60
CA MET A 12 6.20 1.30 -2.86
C MET A 12 7.34 1.48 -3.86
N ASP A 13 7.90 2.68 -3.99
CA ASP A 13 9.04 2.97 -4.87
C ASP A 13 10.30 2.19 -4.44
N ASP A 14 10.59 2.10 -3.13
CA ASP A 14 11.73 1.39 -2.58
C ASP A 14 11.65 -0.14 -2.76
N ASN A 15 10.44 -0.71 -2.76
CA ASN A 15 10.23 -2.17 -2.82
C ASN A 15 9.75 -2.67 -4.19
N LEU A 16 9.05 -1.81 -4.93
CA LEU A 16 8.44 -2.09 -6.22
C LEU A 16 8.93 -0.99 -7.15
N ASP A 17 9.92 -1.31 -7.98
CA ASP A 17 10.43 -0.41 -9.02
C ASP A 17 9.35 -0.25 -10.11
N VAL A 18 8.28 0.50 -9.80
CA VAL A 18 7.09 0.58 -10.66
C VAL A 18 7.35 1.45 -11.90
N GLY A 19 8.46 2.18 -11.95
CA GLY A 19 8.84 3.04 -13.07
C GLY A 19 7.86 4.18 -13.38
N ARG A 20 6.83 4.34 -12.53
CA ARG A 20 5.78 5.37 -12.64
C ARG A 20 5.29 5.75 -11.25
N GLU A 21 4.75 6.95 -11.12
CA GLU A 21 4.13 7.39 -9.87
C GLU A 21 2.99 6.42 -9.49
N PRO A 22 2.99 5.89 -8.25
CA PRO A 22 1.89 5.07 -7.76
C PRO A 22 0.60 5.87 -7.77
N ASP A 23 -0.37 5.42 -8.55
CA ASP A 23 -1.71 5.98 -8.54
C ASP A 23 -2.49 5.40 -7.35
N LEU A 24 -2.98 6.27 -6.48
CA LEU A 24 -3.63 5.86 -5.25
C LEU A 24 -5.01 5.27 -5.49
N ASP A 25 -5.68 5.72 -6.56
CA ASP A 25 -7.02 5.30 -6.95
C ASP A 25 -6.98 4.11 -7.92
N ALA A 26 -5.83 3.84 -8.53
CA ALA A 26 -5.62 2.64 -9.32
C ALA A 26 -5.46 1.39 -8.45
N LYS A 27 -5.93 0.27 -9.00
CA LYS A 27 -5.65 -1.03 -8.40
C LYS A 27 -4.18 -1.35 -8.57
N LEU A 28 -3.53 -1.88 -7.53
CA LEU A 28 -2.11 -2.26 -7.62
C LEU A 28 -1.83 -3.24 -8.77
N VAL A 29 -2.75 -4.17 -8.99
CA VAL A 29 -2.68 -5.13 -10.11
C VAL A 29 -2.76 -4.47 -11.50
N ASP A 30 -3.39 -3.31 -11.61
CA ASP A 30 -3.47 -2.50 -12.84
C ASP A 30 -2.25 -1.59 -12.99
N SER A 31 -1.66 -1.21 -11.85
CA SER A 31 -0.37 -0.52 -11.75
C SER A 31 0.83 -1.38 -12.21
N GLY A 32 0.60 -2.61 -12.65
CA GLY A 32 1.65 -3.52 -13.13
C GLY A 32 2.39 -4.23 -12.01
N VAL A 33 1.90 -4.09 -10.78
CA VAL A 33 2.40 -4.79 -9.61
C VAL A 33 1.81 -6.20 -9.60
N SER A 34 2.65 -7.23 -9.47
CA SER A 34 2.15 -8.60 -9.39
C SER A 34 1.34 -8.79 -8.11
N SER A 35 0.37 -9.71 -8.12
CA SER A 35 -0.43 -10.02 -6.93
C SER A 35 0.40 -10.45 -5.72
N VAL A 36 1.56 -11.09 -5.94
CA VAL A 36 2.53 -11.44 -4.88
C VAL A 36 3.18 -10.20 -4.28
N ASP A 37 3.60 -9.27 -5.14
CA ASP A 37 4.21 -8.01 -4.78
C ASP A 37 3.25 -7.12 -3.98
N CYS A 38 1.98 -7.04 -4.38
CA CYS A 38 0.93 -6.33 -3.63
C CYS A 38 0.83 -6.86 -2.20
N VAL A 39 0.81 -8.18 -2.01
CA VAL A 39 0.67 -8.80 -0.68
C VAL A 39 1.90 -8.56 0.18
N SER A 40 3.10 -8.66 -0.40
CA SER A 40 4.35 -8.33 0.30
C SER A 40 4.41 -6.86 0.71
N PHE A 41 4.02 -5.96 -0.20
CA PHE A 41 3.91 -4.54 0.07
C PHE A 41 2.93 -4.24 1.21
N PHE A 42 1.72 -4.81 1.15
CA PHE A 42 0.74 -4.61 2.22
C PHE A 42 1.21 -5.15 3.57
N LYS A 43 1.98 -6.25 3.60
CA LYS A 43 2.59 -6.73 4.84
C LYS A 43 3.62 -5.75 5.40
N LEU A 44 4.49 -5.22 4.55
CA LEU A 44 5.46 -4.20 4.94
C LEU A 44 4.78 -2.98 5.54
N VAL A 45 3.78 -2.42 4.85
CA VAL A 45 3.04 -1.26 5.35
C VAL A 45 2.29 -1.60 6.65
N ASN A 46 1.69 -2.78 6.73
CA ASN A 46 1.02 -3.23 7.95
C ASN A 46 1.98 -3.33 9.16
N GLU A 47 3.19 -3.83 8.97
CA GLU A 47 4.22 -3.89 10.01
C GLU A 47 4.77 -2.50 10.34
N GLU A 48 5.05 -1.68 9.33
CA GLU A 48 5.62 -0.33 9.51
C GLU A 48 4.67 0.62 10.24
N PHE A 49 3.37 0.57 9.91
CA PHE A 49 2.33 1.38 10.55
C PHE A 49 1.66 0.68 11.74
N GLY A 50 2.04 -0.58 12.04
CA GLY A 50 1.50 -1.33 13.17
C GLY A 50 -0.01 -1.60 13.09
N LEU A 51 -0.55 -1.82 11.89
CA LEU A 51 -2.00 -1.95 11.67
C LEU A 51 -2.58 -3.28 12.20
N GLY A 52 -1.74 -4.30 12.42
CA GLY A 52 -2.12 -5.61 12.95
C GLY A 52 -3.07 -6.40 12.03
N LEU A 53 -3.11 -6.06 10.74
CA LEU A 53 -3.95 -6.70 9.72
C LEU A 53 -3.43 -8.10 9.39
N ALA A 54 -4.36 -9.04 9.22
CA ALA A 54 -4.05 -10.37 8.70
C ALA A 54 -3.91 -10.34 7.18
N ALA A 55 -3.24 -11.34 6.58
CA ALA A 55 -3.11 -11.43 5.13
C ALA A 55 -4.45 -11.50 4.39
N GLU A 56 -5.49 -12.06 5.03
CA GLU A 56 -6.87 -12.02 4.53
C GLU A 56 -7.45 -10.62 4.50
N GLU A 57 -7.21 -9.83 5.55
CA GLU A 57 -7.60 -8.43 5.58
C GLU A 57 -6.84 -7.65 4.51
N CYS A 58 -5.56 -7.93 4.28
CA CYS A 58 -4.80 -7.27 3.22
C CYS A 58 -5.40 -7.50 1.82
N ARG A 59 -6.08 -8.63 1.59
CA ARG A 59 -6.75 -8.91 0.32
C ARG A 59 -8.01 -8.07 0.08
N GLN A 60 -8.55 -7.43 1.12
CA GLN A 60 -9.70 -6.54 0.97
C GLN A 60 -9.30 -5.20 0.34
N PHE A 61 -8.01 -4.83 0.43
CA PHE A 61 -7.49 -3.60 -0.13
C PHE A 61 -7.06 -3.84 -1.57
N GLU A 62 -7.80 -3.24 -2.50
CA GLU A 62 -7.44 -3.29 -3.93
C GLU A 62 -6.59 -2.09 -4.34
N THR A 63 -6.72 -0.97 -3.63
CA THR A 63 -6.07 0.31 -3.93
C THR A 63 -5.20 0.77 -2.77
N LEU A 64 -4.21 1.61 -3.08
CA LEU A 64 -3.39 2.26 -2.05
C LEU A 64 -4.22 3.25 -1.24
N ARG A 65 -5.23 3.89 -1.85
CA ARG A 65 -6.12 4.83 -1.16
C ARG A 65 -6.90 4.17 -0.04
N ASP A 66 -7.37 2.94 -0.21
CA ASP A 66 -8.04 2.21 0.87
C ASP A 66 -7.10 2.04 2.07
N LEU A 67 -5.83 1.72 1.79
CA LEU A 67 -4.81 1.55 2.82
C LEU A 67 -4.49 2.88 3.52
N VAL A 68 -4.30 3.96 2.75
CA VAL A 68 -4.09 5.31 3.26
C VAL A 68 -5.24 5.71 4.17
N ASN A 69 -6.48 5.58 3.71
CA ASN A 69 -7.67 5.91 4.49
C ASN A 69 -7.76 5.09 5.77
N PHE A 70 -7.39 3.81 5.71
CA PHE A 70 -7.41 2.93 6.87
C PHE A 70 -6.40 3.33 7.95
N ILE A 71 -5.19 3.69 7.54
CA ILE A 71 -4.14 4.20 8.44
C ILE A 71 -4.53 5.57 8.99
N ASP A 72 -4.99 6.48 8.13
CA ASP A 72 -5.39 7.85 8.50
C ASP A 72 -6.56 7.84 9.49
N ALA A 73 -7.52 6.91 9.32
CA ALA A 73 -8.61 6.71 10.27
C ALA A 73 -8.17 6.15 11.64
N ARG A 74 -6.94 5.65 11.75
CA ARG A 74 -6.36 5.10 12.99
C ARG A 74 -5.32 6.01 13.66
N GLY A 75 -4.82 7.03 12.96
CA GLY A 75 -3.92 8.05 13.48
C GLY A 75 -4.65 9.22 14.14
#